data_AF-D8M934-F1
#
_entry.id   AF-D8M934-F1
#
_cell.length_a   1.000
_cell.length_b   1.000
_cell.length_c   1.000
_cell.angle_alpha   90.00
_cell.angle_beta   90.00
_cell.angle_gamma   90.00
#
_symmetry.space_group_name_H-M   'P 1'
#
loop_
_entity.id
_entity.type
_entity.pdbx_description
1 polymer ?
#
loop_
_entity_poly.entity_id
_entity_poly.type
_entity_poly.pdbx_seq_one_letter_code
_entity_poly.pdbx_strand_id
1 'polypeptide(L)'
;MGQEKDIRRLRNEATSLAESEAAARQTAEEQAKVAMRAARKADLSIKQIHEEMLATLAGNKERHAEEMAREREERREEVREWMNRTEAKQKAIEEAARSREAREKQHDEAMRALRSSLQSEFAKKLAENLAKQRAEMEASAEKARSELEMKMVRLKEKALADQTVVFKRELAAGEDKAAKEKKMLVERVAKEKAETAKKNAREKEELRAAFEKEAASYKQKIAELKTAVETGNAALQKVETEKREVQKNVAACEAELRSLREKCAELEQSRAMPSAPAMPSGSPATAEPSADAETAGNTAEAQGNVETSNEPGKSEPSEPSAPKSRENEANAESSVGNSESSLGNAESSVGNADAALAAMRKRAEEAEAEVRRVLEALESEKEQRKQESKENQEKILSLKKKCIKLKTLATKMKDASPVEHKSKEASNSTPSTEHKKKTLQKTGKPASDSDSDLSNESWNLSFVSCNKHSKTP
;
A
#
# COMPACT_ATOMS: atom_id res chain seq x y z
N MET A 1 155.02 -49.81 -131.70
CA MET A 1 154.65 -48.39 -131.54
C MET A 1 153.14 -48.09 -131.66
N GLY A 2 152.24 -49.08 -131.86
CA GLY A 2 150.79 -48.83 -131.74
C GLY A 2 150.32 -48.77 -130.29
N GLN A 3 150.48 -49.89 -129.58
CA GLN A 3 149.94 -50.16 -128.24
C GLN A 3 150.23 -49.09 -127.17
N GLU A 4 151.36 -48.38 -127.23
CA GLU A 4 151.65 -47.30 -126.27
C GLU A 4 150.73 -46.08 -126.42
N LYS A 5 150.21 -45.81 -127.62
CA LYS A 5 149.19 -44.77 -127.83
C LYS A 5 147.87 -45.20 -127.20
N ASP A 6 147.49 -46.47 -127.36
CA ASP A 6 146.26 -47.01 -126.78
C ASP A 6 146.33 -47.09 -125.26
N ILE A 7 147.48 -47.47 -124.68
CA ILE A 7 147.71 -47.44 -123.23
C ILE A 7 147.65 -46.01 -122.68
N ARG A 8 148.23 -45.01 -123.37
CA ARG A 8 148.08 -43.59 -122.96
C ARG A 8 146.64 -43.11 -123.09
N ARG A 9 145.93 -43.50 -124.16
CA ARG A 9 144.52 -43.17 -124.36
C ARG A 9 143.65 -43.76 -123.26
N LEU A 10 143.74 -45.06 -122.99
CA LEU A 10 143.00 -45.74 -121.93
C LEU A 10 143.35 -45.19 -120.54
N ARG A 11 144.61 -44.78 -120.30
CA ARG A 11 144.99 -44.12 -119.05
C ARG A 11 144.34 -42.74 -118.91
N ASN A 12 144.32 -41.93 -119.97
CA ASN A 12 143.64 -40.63 -119.97
C ASN A 12 142.11 -40.77 -119.86
N GLU A 13 141.53 -41.77 -120.52
CA GLU A 13 140.10 -42.10 -120.41
C GLU A 13 139.76 -42.60 -119.00
N ALA A 14 140.61 -43.43 -118.37
CA ALA A 14 140.44 -43.86 -116.98
C ALA A 14 140.62 -42.72 -115.98
N THR A 15 141.56 -41.79 -116.20
CA THR A 15 141.71 -40.58 -115.36
C THR A 15 140.52 -39.64 -115.52
N SER A 16 140.07 -39.38 -116.76
CA SER A 16 138.87 -38.60 -117.04
C SER A 16 137.61 -39.23 -116.44
N LEU A 17 137.47 -40.56 -116.51
CA LEU A 17 136.39 -41.29 -115.84
C LEU A 17 136.47 -41.13 -114.31
N ALA A 18 137.65 -41.30 -113.70
CA ALA A 18 137.84 -41.11 -112.26
C ALA A 18 137.59 -39.66 -111.79
N GLU A 19 137.97 -38.66 -112.59
CA GLU A 19 137.67 -37.23 -112.34
C GLU A 19 136.17 -36.95 -112.49
N SER A 20 135.51 -37.53 -113.51
CA SER A 20 134.07 -37.43 -113.69
C SER A 20 133.29 -38.15 -112.58
N GLU A 21 133.81 -39.27 -112.06
CA GLU A 21 133.24 -40.00 -110.93
C GLU A 21 133.46 -39.23 -109.62
N ALA A 22 134.63 -38.59 -109.43
CA ALA A 22 134.86 -37.71 -108.29
C ALA A 22 133.92 -36.50 -108.31
N ALA A 23 133.69 -35.89 -109.48
CA ALA A 23 132.72 -34.81 -109.66
C ALA A 23 131.27 -35.30 -109.46
N ALA A 24 130.92 -36.49 -109.93
CA ALA A 24 129.62 -37.11 -109.68
C ALA A 24 129.40 -37.44 -108.19
N ARG A 25 130.44 -37.90 -107.48
CA ARG A 25 130.42 -38.14 -106.03
C ARG A 25 130.32 -36.83 -105.24
N GLN A 26 131.05 -35.78 -105.62
CA GLN A 26 130.95 -34.47 -104.98
C GLN A 26 129.56 -33.84 -105.19
N THR A 27 129.04 -33.86 -106.42
CA THR A 27 127.70 -33.33 -106.70
C THR A 27 126.60 -34.16 -106.02
N ALA A 28 126.76 -35.48 -105.91
CA ALA A 28 125.87 -36.32 -105.10
C ALA A 28 125.98 -36.01 -103.59
N GLU A 29 127.17 -35.73 -103.06
CA GLU A 29 127.36 -35.33 -101.65
C GLU A 29 126.77 -33.93 -101.37
N GLU A 30 126.90 -32.99 -102.31
CA GLU A 30 126.28 -31.67 -102.24
C GLU A 30 124.75 -31.75 -102.34
N GLN A 31 124.21 -32.58 -103.25
CA GLN A 31 122.78 -32.89 -103.31
C GLN A 31 122.29 -33.55 -102.02
N ALA A 32 123.05 -34.48 -101.42
CA ALA A 32 122.73 -35.09 -100.13
C ALA A 32 122.76 -34.06 -98.98
N LYS A 33 123.72 -33.13 -98.97
CA LYS A 33 123.78 -32.00 -98.03
C LYS A 33 122.58 -31.06 -98.19
N VAL A 34 122.15 -30.78 -99.42
CA VAL A 34 120.94 -29.98 -99.72
C VAL A 34 119.68 -30.72 -99.27
N ALA A 35 119.54 -32.02 -99.58
CA ALA A 35 118.43 -32.86 -99.15
C ALA A 35 118.34 -32.95 -97.61
N MET A 36 119.46 -33.13 -96.91
CA MET A 36 119.53 -33.10 -95.44
C MET A 36 119.12 -31.74 -94.85
N ARG A 37 119.48 -30.62 -95.50
CA ARG A 37 119.03 -29.27 -95.09
C ARG A 37 117.53 -29.08 -95.33
N ALA A 38 117.01 -29.57 -96.46
CA ALA A 38 115.59 -29.52 -96.79
C ALA A 38 114.76 -30.37 -95.82
N ALA A 39 115.19 -31.60 -95.53
CA ALA A 39 114.55 -32.48 -94.54
C ALA A 39 114.51 -31.83 -93.16
N ARG A 40 115.64 -31.32 -92.64
CA ARG A 40 115.67 -30.60 -91.35
C ARG A 40 114.77 -29.36 -91.33
N LYS A 41 114.63 -28.65 -92.45
CA LYS A 41 113.69 -27.51 -92.56
C LYS A 41 112.23 -27.98 -92.55
N ALA A 42 111.92 -29.11 -93.20
CA ALA A 42 110.60 -29.72 -93.12
C ALA A 42 110.28 -30.21 -91.70
N ASP A 43 111.21 -30.91 -91.03
CA ASP A 43 111.06 -31.36 -89.63
C ASP A 43 110.77 -30.20 -88.68
N LEU A 44 111.49 -29.08 -88.83
CA LEU A 44 111.25 -27.86 -88.04
C LEU A 44 109.89 -27.23 -88.36
N SER A 45 109.50 -27.18 -89.64
CA SER A 45 108.18 -26.67 -90.04
C SER A 45 107.04 -27.56 -89.52
N ILE A 46 107.21 -28.88 -89.51
CA ILE A 46 106.23 -29.84 -88.97
C ILE A 46 106.11 -29.68 -87.45
N LYS A 47 107.23 -29.51 -86.74
CA LYS A 47 107.22 -29.21 -85.30
C LYS A 47 106.52 -27.89 -85.00
N GLN A 48 106.85 -26.82 -85.71
CA GLN A 48 106.21 -25.52 -85.54
C GLN A 48 104.69 -25.61 -85.78
N ILE A 49 104.24 -26.25 -86.87
CA ILE A 49 102.81 -26.47 -87.16
C ILE A 49 102.15 -27.31 -86.05
N HIS A 50 102.84 -28.31 -85.50
CA HIS A 50 102.34 -29.12 -84.39
C HIS A 50 102.24 -28.33 -83.07
N GLU A 51 103.22 -27.48 -82.77
CA GLU A 51 103.24 -26.59 -81.61
C GLU A 51 102.14 -25.51 -81.72
N GLU A 52 101.93 -24.92 -82.90
CA GLU A 52 100.84 -23.99 -83.19
C GLU A 52 99.46 -24.69 -83.09
N MET A 53 99.34 -25.93 -83.57
CA MET A 53 98.13 -26.75 -83.41
C MET A 53 97.86 -27.10 -81.94
N LEU A 54 98.88 -27.44 -81.16
CA LEU A 54 98.74 -27.72 -79.73
C LEU A 54 98.39 -26.45 -78.94
N ALA A 55 98.98 -25.30 -79.26
CA ALA A 55 98.68 -24.01 -78.64
C ALA A 55 97.24 -23.55 -78.94
N THR A 56 96.79 -23.69 -80.19
CA THR A 56 95.40 -23.37 -80.56
C THR A 56 94.39 -24.35 -79.93
N LEU A 57 94.72 -25.64 -79.83
CA LEU A 57 93.91 -26.61 -79.08
C LEU A 57 93.88 -26.32 -77.58
N ALA A 58 94.98 -25.86 -76.98
CA ALA A 58 95.03 -25.45 -75.58
C ALA A 58 94.16 -24.20 -75.34
N GLY A 59 94.34 -23.13 -76.12
CA GLY A 59 93.53 -21.91 -76.02
C GLY A 59 92.04 -22.12 -76.36
N ASN A 60 91.71 -23.11 -77.21
CA ASN A 60 90.32 -23.52 -77.42
C ASN A 60 89.73 -24.24 -76.20
N LYS A 61 90.49 -25.13 -75.55
CA LYS A 61 90.08 -25.79 -74.29
C LYS A 61 89.94 -24.78 -73.14
N GLU A 62 90.83 -23.81 -73.06
CA GLU A 62 90.79 -22.73 -72.05
C GLU A 62 89.56 -21.84 -72.25
N ARG A 63 89.31 -21.35 -73.47
CA ARG A 63 88.09 -20.58 -73.77
C ARG A 63 86.80 -21.36 -73.50
N HIS A 64 86.74 -22.65 -73.85
CA HIS A 64 85.60 -23.51 -73.51
C HIS A 64 85.49 -23.74 -71.99
N ALA A 65 86.61 -23.80 -71.25
CA ALA A 65 86.58 -23.92 -69.79
C ALA A 65 86.09 -22.64 -69.12
N GLU A 66 86.47 -21.46 -69.62
CA GLU A 66 85.92 -20.17 -69.20
C GLU A 66 84.43 -20.05 -69.53
N GLU A 67 84.00 -20.46 -70.73
CA GLU A 67 82.61 -20.41 -71.18
C GLU A 67 81.72 -21.28 -70.28
N MET A 68 82.15 -22.53 -70.02
CA MET A 68 81.49 -23.40 -69.03
C MET A 68 81.61 -22.90 -67.58
N ALA A 69 82.52 -21.98 -67.26
CA ALA A 69 82.59 -21.33 -65.95
C ALA A 69 81.60 -20.17 -65.86
N ARG A 70 81.52 -19.31 -66.89
CA ARG A 70 80.55 -18.23 -67.02
C ARG A 70 79.12 -18.76 -66.99
N GLU A 71 78.81 -19.80 -67.77
CA GLU A 71 77.48 -20.43 -67.76
C GLU A 71 77.10 -20.99 -66.37
N ARG A 72 78.07 -21.57 -65.63
CA ARG A 72 77.85 -22.03 -64.26
C ARG A 72 77.66 -20.89 -63.26
N GLU A 73 78.26 -19.73 -63.52
CA GLU A 73 78.08 -18.53 -62.70
C GLU A 73 76.73 -17.87 -62.98
N GLU A 74 76.37 -17.70 -64.25
CA GLU A 74 75.06 -17.22 -64.70
C GLU A 74 73.91 -18.09 -64.14
N ARG A 75 73.98 -19.42 -64.26
CA ARG A 75 73.01 -20.34 -63.63
C ARG A 75 72.98 -20.22 -62.10
N ARG A 76 74.06 -19.81 -61.43
CA ARG A 76 74.06 -19.50 -59.99
C ARG A 76 73.46 -18.13 -59.68
N GLU A 77 73.53 -17.17 -60.61
CA GLU A 77 72.85 -15.87 -60.52
C GLU A 77 71.34 -16.11 -60.68
N GLU A 78 70.90 -16.84 -61.70
CA GLU A 78 69.49 -17.23 -61.93
C GLU A 78 68.88 -17.93 -60.70
N VAL A 79 69.59 -18.89 -60.12
CA VAL A 79 69.12 -19.61 -58.91
C VAL A 79 69.09 -18.68 -57.69
N ARG A 80 70.05 -17.76 -57.51
CA ARG A 80 70.01 -16.73 -56.46
C ARG A 80 68.81 -15.81 -56.64
N GLU A 81 68.58 -15.32 -57.85
CA GLU A 81 67.41 -14.50 -58.17
C GLU A 81 66.10 -15.25 -57.96
N TRP A 82 66.01 -16.52 -58.37
CA TRP A 82 64.81 -17.33 -58.16
C TRP A 82 64.51 -17.57 -56.69
N MET A 83 65.54 -17.80 -55.85
CA MET A 83 65.38 -17.87 -54.40
C MET A 83 64.93 -16.51 -53.83
N ASN A 84 65.56 -15.40 -54.20
CA ASN A 84 65.15 -14.07 -53.74
C ASN A 84 63.71 -13.73 -54.15
N ARG A 85 63.31 -14.07 -55.39
CA ARG A 85 61.94 -13.88 -55.92
C ARG A 85 60.92 -14.79 -55.21
N THR A 86 61.28 -15.98 -54.74
CA THR A 86 60.39 -16.87 -53.97
C THR A 86 60.30 -16.46 -52.50
N GLU A 87 61.41 -16.04 -51.87
CA GLU A 87 61.40 -15.47 -50.52
C GLU A 87 60.59 -14.17 -50.44
N ALA A 88 60.71 -13.28 -51.44
CA ALA A 88 59.89 -12.07 -51.53
C ALA A 88 58.38 -12.38 -51.67
N LYS A 89 58.02 -13.39 -52.47
CA LYS A 89 56.62 -13.87 -52.56
C LYS A 89 56.13 -14.44 -51.24
N GLN A 90 56.95 -15.23 -50.55
CA GLN A 90 56.60 -15.80 -49.24
C GLN A 90 56.36 -14.70 -48.20
N LYS A 91 57.25 -13.70 -48.12
CA LYS A 91 57.07 -12.52 -47.24
C LYS A 91 55.79 -11.75 -47.55
N ALA A 92 55.47 -11.53 -48.83
CA ALA A 92 54.23 -10.87 -49.23
C ALA A 92 52.96 -11.70 -48.89
N ILE A 93 53.03 -13.03 -48.97
CA ILE A 93 51.94 -13.93 -48.54
C ILE A 93 51.75 -13.84 -47.02
N GLU A 94 52.83 -13.85 -46.24
CA GLU A 94 52.76 -13.71 -44.77
C GLU A 94 52.27 -12.34 -44.32
N GLU A 95 52.69 -11.26 -44.98
CA GLU A 95 52.18 -9.91 -44.72
C GLU A 95 50.69 -9.81 -45.05
N ALA A 96 50.25 -10.36 -46.18
CA ALA A 96 48.84 -10.43 -46.54
C ALA A 96 48.02 -11.29 -45.55
N ALA A 97 48.59 -12.37 -45.00
CA ALA A 97 47.96 -13.18 -43.97
C ALA A 97 47.80 -12.41 -42.65
N ARG A 98 48.88 -11.76 -42.16
CA ARG A 98 48.84 -10.90 -40.96
C ARG A 98 47.87 -9.73 -41.12
N SER A 99 47.78 -9.15 -42.33
CA SER A 99 46.83 -8.09 -42.66
C SER A 99 45.36 -8.57 -42.62
N ARG A 100 45.08 -9.81 -43.06
CA ARG A 100 43.76 -10.43 -42.91
C ARG A 100 43.42 -10.70 -41.45
N GLU A 101 44.33 -11.33 -40.70
CA GLU A 101 44.17 -11.62 -39.28
C GLU A 101 43.91 -10.35 -38.44
N ALA A 102 44.60 -9.25 -38.75
CA ALA A 102 44.37 -7.96 -38.11
C ALA A 102 42.96 -7.39 -38.39
N ARG A 103 42.47 -7.51 -39.64
CA ARG A 103 41.10 -7.08 -40.02
C ARG A 103 40.03 -7.96 -39.40
N GLU A 104 40.29 -9.26 -39.30
CA GLU A 104 39.40 -10.23 -38.65
C GLU A 104 39.26 -9.94 -37.15
N LYS A 105 40.37 -9.65 -36.45
CA LYS A 105 40.35 -9.19 -35.04
C LYS A 105 39.58 -7.86 -34.87
N GLN A 106 39.80 -6.88 -35.75
CA GLN A 106 39.06 -5.62 -35.74
C GLN A 106 37.55 -5.82 -35.97
N HIS A 107 37.17 -6.72 -36.88
CA HIS A 107 35.77 -7.09 -37.12
C HIS A 107 35.15 -7.76 -35.90
N ASP A 108 35.84 -8.71 -35.27
CA ASP A 108 35.36 -9.40 -34.06
C ASP A 108 35.28 -8.48 -32.84
N GLU A 109 36.19 -7.52 -32.71
CA GLU A 109 36.11 -6.46 -31.71
C GLU A 109 34.91 -5.53 -31.96
N ALA A 110 34.67 -5.12 -33.21
CA ALA A 110 33.49 -4.32 -33.58
C ALA A 110 32.18 -5.09 -33.34
N MET A 111 32.12 -6.38 -33.67
CA MET A 111 30.96 -7.24 -33.42
C MET A 111 30.74 -7.50 -31.92
N ARG A 112 31.81 -7.60 -31.12
CA ARG A 112 31.73 -7.69 -29.66
C ARG A 112 31.22 -6.39 -29.04
N ALA A 113 31.70 -5.24 -29.51
CA ALA A 113 31.21 -3.92 -29.10
C ALA A 113 29.73 -3.72 -29.46
N LEU A 114 29.32 -4.05 -30.68
CA LEU A 114 27.93 -3.97 -31.15
C LEU A 114 27.00 -4.84 -30.29
N ARG A 115 27.39 -6.10 -30.01
CA ARG A 115 26.63 -7.00 -29.12
C ARG A 115 26.51 -6.42 -27.70
N SER A 116 27.59 -5.85 -27.16
CA SER A 116 27.59 -5.22 -25.83
C SER A 116 26.67 -3.98 -25.78
N SER A 117 26.69 -3.14 -26.82
CA SER A 117 25.79 -1.98 -26.95
C SER A 117 24.33 -2.43 -27.02
N LEU A 118 24.01 -3.43 -27.86
CA LEU A 118 22.66 -3.97 -28.01
C LEU A 118 22.13 -4.58 -26.70
N GLN A 119 22.99 -5.28 -25.95
CA GLN A 119 22.67 -5.81 -24.62
C GLN A 119 22.44 -4.69 -23.59
N SER A 120 23.24 -3.62 -23.63
CA SER A 120 23.08 -2.45 -22.77
C SER A 120 21.75 -1.73 -23.04
N GLU A 121 21.41 -1.51 -24.32
CA GLU A 121 20.12 -0.94 -24.71
C GLU A 121 18.93 -1.84 -24.32
N PHE A 122 19.06 -3.16 -24.50
CA PHE A 122 18.01 -4.08 -24.09
C PHE A 122 17.80 -4.04 -22.57
N ALA A 123 18.88 -4.10 -21.78
CA ALA A 123 18.82 -3.99 -20.33
C ALA A 123 18.25 -2.62 -19.86
N LYS A 124 18.54 -1.53 -20.58
CA LYS A 124 17.97 -0.20 -20.33
C LYS A 124 16.47 -0.17 -20.59
N LYS A 125 16.02 -0.69 -21.75
CA LYS A 125 14.58 -0.78 -22.10
C LYS A 125 13.82 -1.70 -21.13
N LEU A 126 14.42 -2.81 -20.69
CA LEU A 126 13.90 -3.71 -19.66
C LEU A 126 13.72 -2.97 -18.32
N ALA A 127 14.75 -2.23 -17.88
CA ALA A 127 14.69 -1.45 -16.64
C ALA A 127 13.62 -0.33 -16.71
N GLU A 128 13.45 0.33 -17.86
CA GLU A 128 12.42 1.34 -18.11
C GLU A 128 11.01 0.73 -18.08
N ASN A 129 10.80 -0.44 -18.71
CA ASN A 129 9.54 -1.20 -18.66
C ASN A 129 9.18 -1.59 -17.21
N LEU A 130 10.12 -2.18 -16.47
CA LEU A 130 9.92 -2.61 -15.09
C LEU A 130 9.70 -1.42 -14.14
N ALA A 131 10.35 -0.27 -14.37
CA ALA A 131 10.09 0.96 -13.63
C ALA A 131 8.67 1.48 -13.89
N LYS A 132 8.23 1.47 -15.16
CA LYS A 132 6.87 1.88 -15.54
C LYS A 132 5.80 0.98 -14.91
N GLN A 133 5.95 -0.34 -14.99
CA GLN A 133 5.03 -1.29 -14.36
C GLN A 133 4.94 -1.10 -12.84
N ARG A 134 6.05 -0.79 -12.17
CA ARG A 134 6.05 -0.48 -10.73
C ARG A 134 5.26 0.79 -10.43
N ALA A 135 5.44 1.86 -11.21
CA ALA A 135 4.68 3.10 -11.05
C ALA A 135 3.17 2.90 -11.32
N GLU A 136 2.81 2.12 -12.34
CA GLU A 136 1.41 1.76 -12.64
C GLU A 136 0.78 0.95 -11.49
N MET A 137 1.52 0.00 -10.89
CA MET A 137 1.08 -0.78 -9.72
C MET A 137 1.00 0.07 -8.44
N GLU A 138 1.91 1.02 -8.24
CA GLU A 138 1.91 1.91 -7.08
C GLU A 138 0.75 2.91 -7.14
N ALA A 139 0.50 3.53 -8.30
CA ALA A 139 -0.67 4.40 -8.52
C ALA A 139 -2.00 3.63 -8.37
N SER A 140 -2.05 2.37 -8.81
CA SER A 140 -3.20 1.48 -8.61
C SER A 140 -3.43 1.18 -7.11
N ALA A 141 -2.35 0.91 -6.37
CA ALA A 141 -2.41 0.68 -4.92
C ALA A 141 -2.78 1.96 -4.14
N GLU A 142 -2.31 3.13 -4.57
CA GLU A 142 -2.68 4.43 -3.98
C GLU A 142 -4.16 4.73 -4.21
N LYS A 143 -4.67 4.58 -5.44
CA LYS A 143 -6.12 4.67 -5.73
C LYS A 143 -6.94 3.72 -4.86
N ALA A 144 -6.50 2.47 -4.69
CA ALA A 144 -7.17 1.49 -3.84
C ALA A 144 -7.16 1.91 -2.35
N ARG A 145 -6.09 2.55 -1.85
CA ARG A 145 -6.05 3.15 -0.50
C ARG A 145 -7.04 4.30 -0.38
N SER A 146 -7.06 5.25 -1.31
CA SER A 146 -8.00 6.38 -1.32
C SER A 146 -9.46 5.90 -1.36
N GLU A 147 -9.76 4.87 -2.14
CA GLU A 147 -11.09 4.25 -2.16
C GLU A 147 -11.47 3.60 -0.82
N LEU A 148 -10.53 2.93 -0.15
CA LEU A 148 -10.76 2.33 1.17
C LEU A 148 -10.93 3.40 2.26
N GLU A 149 -10.17 4.48 2.19
CA GLU A 149 -10.29 5.63 3.08
C GLU A 149 -11.65 6.32 2.91
N MET A 150 -12.07 6.60 1.68
CA MET A 150 -13.41 7.13 1.39
C MET A 150 -14.53 6.18 1.83
N LYS A 151 -14.35 4.86 1.73
CA LYS A 151 -15.29 3.87 2.29
C LYS A 151 -15.31 3.92 3.83
N MET A 152 -14.16 4.11 4.47
CA MET A 152 -14.07 4.25 5.94
C MET A 152 -14.71 5.55 6.45
N VAL A 153 -14.52 6.67 5.73
CA VAL A 153 -15.17 7.96 6.05
C VAL A 153 -16.70 7.80 5.98
N ARG A 154 -17.24 7.26 4.89
CA ARG A 154 -18.68 7.00 4.74
C ARG A 154 -19.26 6.08 5.82
N LEU A 155 -18.49 5.08 6.28
CA LEU A 155 -18.90 4.22 7.39
C LEU A 155 -18.89 4.95 8.74
N LYS A 156 -17.93 5.86 8.99
CA LYS A 156 -17.92 6.72 10.18
C LYS A 156 -19.07 7.73 10.17
N GLU A 157 -19.31 8.39 9.04
CA GLU A 157 -20.44 9.31 8.82
C GLU A 157 -21.77 8.60 9.09
N LYS A 158 -21.95 7.40 8.52
CA LYS A 158 -23.15 6.59 8.80
C LYS A 158 -23.25 6.21 10.27
N ALA A 159 -22.18 5.74 10.91
CA ALA A 159 -22.21 5.37 12.32
C ALA A 159 -22.57 6.56 13.23
N LEU A 160 -22.09 7.77 12.93
CA LEU A 160 -22.44 9.00 13.63
C LEU A 160 -23.91 9.40 13.38
N ALA A 161 -24.43 9.21 12.17
CA ALA A 161 -25.84 9.43 11.86
C ALA A 161 -26.75 8.43 12.60
N ASP A 162 -26.43 7.14 12.56
CA ASP A 162 -27.13 6.07 13.29
C ASP A 162 -27.10 6.34 14.81
N GLN A 163 -25.95 6.73 15.37
CA GLN A 163 -25.81 7.14 16.78
C GLN A 163 -26.64 8.39 17.11
N THR A 164 -26.71 9.36 16.20
CA THR A 164 -27.56 10.56 16.37
C THR A 164 -29.05 10.20 16.39
N VAL A 165 -29.47 9.21 15.60
CA VAL A 165 -30.85 8.68 15.64
C VAL A 165 -31.13 7.96 16.97
N VAL A 166 -30.16 7.18 17.49
CA VAL A 166 -30.28 6.56 18.83
C VAL A 166 -30.41 7.63 19.92
N PHE A 167 -29.52 8.62 19.97
CA PHE A 167 -29.61 9.71 20.97
C PHE A 167 -30.94 10.47 20.89
N LYS A 168 -31.43 10.80 19.69
CA LYS A 168 -32.76 11.44 19.53
C LYS A 168 -33.90 10.56 20.04
N ARG A 169 -33.82 9.24 19.84
CA ARG A 169 -34.80 8.27 20.34
C ARG A 169 -34.74 8.13 21.86
N GLU A 170 -33.55 8.14 22.45
CA GLU A 170 -33.35 8.08 23.90
C GLU A 170 -33.79 9.37 24.61
N LEU A 171 -33.52 10.55 24.01
CA LEU A 171 -34.06 11.83 24.46
C LEU A 171 -35.58 11.82 24.46
N ALA A 172 -36.20 11.47 23.32
CA ALA A 172 -37.67 11.39 23.23
C ALA A 172 -38.26 10.38 24.23
N ALA A 173 -37.63 9.21 24.43
CA ALA A 173 -38.07 8.24 25.44
C ALA A 173 -37.86 8.75 26.89
N GLY A 174 -36.85 9.58 27.12
CA GLY A 174 -36.60 10.27 28.40
C GLY A 174 -37.65 11.34 28.68
N GLU A 175 -37.99 12.16 27.70
CA GLU A 175 -39.09 13.15 27.76
C GLU A 175 -40.44 12.45 28.01
N ASP A 176 -40.70 11.36 27.28
CA ASP A 176 -41.92 10.54 27.40
C ASP A 176 -42.02 9.88 28.79
N LYS A 177 -40.90 9.47 29.38
CA LYS A 177 -40.82 8.99 30.77
C LYS A 177 -41.04 10.12 31.78
N ALA A 178 -40.39 11.26 31.60
CA ALA A 178 -40.53 12.44 32.46
C ALA A 178 -41.97 13.00 32.43
N ALA A 179 -42.63 12.97 31.28
CA ALA A 179 -44.04 13.32 31.13
C ALA A 179 -44.96 12.36 31.89
N LYS A 180 -44.71 11.05 31.82
CA LYS A 180 -45.44 10.02 32.58
C LYS A 180 -45.23 10.16 34.09
N GLU A 181 -44.01 10.44 34.52
CA GLU A 181 -43.67 10.67 35.94
C GLU A 181 -44.28 11.96 36.47
N LYS A 182 -44.21 13.07 35.71
CA LYS A 182 -44.90 14.33 36.00
C LYS A 182 -46.42 14.14 36.08
N LYS A 183 -47.01 13.33 35.19
CA LYS A 183 -48.44 12.97 35.24
C LYS A 183 -48.78 12.20 36.52
N MET A 184 -48.00 11.17 36.88
CA MET A 184 -48.20 10.44 38.14
C MET A 184 -48.01 11.32 39.39
N LEU A 185 -47.09 12.29 39.35
CA LEU A 185 -46.92 13.26 40.44
C LEU A 185 -48.14 14.19 40.56
N VAL A 186 -48.65 14.73 39.45
CA VAL A 186 -49.89 15.52 39.43
C VAL A 186 -51.09 14.69 39.92
N GLU A 187 -51.19 13.43 39.53
CA GLU A 187 -52.24 12.51 39.96
C GLU A 187 -52.15 12.18 41.46
N ARG A 188 -50.94 11.93 41.99
CA ARG A 188 -50.71 11.77 43.44
C ARG A 188 -51.10 13.02 44.22
N VAL A 189 -50.65 14.20 43.79
CA VAL A 189 -50.99 15.49 44.45
C VAL A 189 -52.49 15.78 44.35
N ALA A 190 -53.16 15.43 43.25
CA ALA A 190 -54.61 15.54 43.13
C ALA A 190 -55.33 14.56 44.08
N LYS A 191 -54.86 13.32 44.21
CA LYS A 191 -55.41 12.33 45.14
C LYS A 191 -55.19 12.73 46.60
N GLU A 192 -54.01 13.22 46.95
CA GLU A 192 -53.67 13.72 48.29
C GLU A 192 -54.51 14.97 48.66
N LYS A 193 -54.72 15.88 47.71
CA LYS A 193 -55.68 17.00 47.87
C LYS A 193 -57.12 16.51 48.03
N ALA A 194 -57.53 15.45 47.34
CA ALA A 194 -58.86 14.86 47.49
C ALA A 194 -59.03 14.12 48.83
N GLU A 195 -57.99 13.45 49.34
CA GLU A 195 -58.02 12.75 50.63
C GLU A 195 -57.96 13.73 51.82
N THR A 196 -57.13 14.78 51.74
CA THR A 196 -57.15 15.89 52.71
C THR A 196 -58.47 16.66 52.67
N ALA A 197 -59.05 16.94 51.49
CA ALA A 197 -60.40 17.51 51.39
C ALA A 197 -61.47 16.62 52.04
N LYS A 198 -61.41 15.29 51.85
CA LYS A 198 -62.31 14.33 52.52
C LYS A 198 -62.11 14.29 54.04
N LYS A 199 -60.87 14.38 54.53
CA LYS A 199 -60.56 14.47 55.97
C LYS A 199 -61.15 15.75 56.57
N ASN A 200 -60.89 16.89 55.95
CA ASN A 200 -61.41 18.19 56.38
C ASN A 200 -62.95 18.27 56.27
N ALA A 201 -63.58 17.51 55.37
CA ALA A 201 -65.03 17.38 55.30
C ALA A 201 -65.59 16.59 56.49
N ARG A 202 -65.00 15.44 56.82
CA ARG A 202 -65.37 14.64 58.01
C ARG A 202 -65.17 15.42 59.30
N GLU A 203 -64.04 16.11 59.46
CA GLU A 203 -63.79 16.95 60.64
C GLU A 203 -64.83 18.07 60.80
N LYS A 204 -65.30 18.66 59.69
CA LYS A 204 -66.42 19.63 59.72
C LYS A 204 -67.77 18.99 60.04
N GLU A 205 -67.99 17.75 59.65
CA GLU A 205 -69.21 16.99 59.93
C GLU A 205 -69.26 16.52 61.39
N GLU A 206 -68.13 16.04 61.92
CA GLU A 206 -67.91 15.73 63.34
C GLU A 206 -68.07 16.96 64.23
N LEU A 207 -67.52 18.12 63.83
CA LEU A 207 -67.73 19.40 64.53
C LEU A 207 -69.20 19.83 64.53
N ARG A 208 -69.92 19.67 63.41
CA ARG A 208 -71.37 19.94 63.36
C ARG A 208 -72.15 19.01 64.29
N ALA A 209 -71.88 17.72 64.25
CA ALA A 209 -72.51 16.74 65.13
C ALA A 209 -72.18 16.98 66.62
N ALA A 210 -71.02 17.55 66.94
CA ALA A 210 -70.68 18.01 68.28
C ALA A 210 -71.51 19.24 68.69
N PHE A 211 -71.57 20.28 67.86
CA PHE A 211 -72.39 21.47 68.11
C PHE A 211 -73.89 21.14 68.21
N GLU A 212 -74.40 20.19 67.42
CA GLU A 212 -75.79 19.73 67.51
C GLU A 212 -76.08 18.98 68.82
N LYS A 213 -75.13 18.16 69.31
CA LYS A 213 -75.22 17.52 70.63
C LYS A 213 -75.17 18.53 71.78
N GLU A 214 -74.30 19.53 71.70
CA GLU A 214 -74.27 20.62 72.69
C GLU A 214 -75.57 21.43 72.64
N ALA A 215 -76.06 21.81 71.46
CA ALA A 215 -77.32 22.52 71.30
C ALA A 215 -78.53 21.70 71.81
N ALA A 216 -78.54 20.37 71.64
CA ALA A 216 -79.53 19.50 72.23
C ALA A 216 -79.44 19.46 73.77
N SER A 217 -78.22 19.39 74.33
CA SER A 217 -77.98 19.46 75.78
C SER A 217 -78.43 20.81 76.36
N TYR A 218 -78.13 21.93 75.71
CA TYR A 218 -78.62 23.25 76.10
C TYR A 218 -80.15 23.35 76.02
N LYS A 219 -80.78 22.80 74.96
CA LYS A 219 -82.26 22.73 74.86
C LYS A 219 -82.88 21.93 76.00
N GLN A 220 -82.32 20.77 76.33
CA GLN A 220 -82.75 19.97 77.48
C GLN A 220 -82.62 20.76 78.78
N LYS A 221 -81.45 21.38 79.02
CA LYS A 221 -81.18 22.14 80.24
C LYS A 221 -82.06 23.40 80.38
N ILE A 222 -82.45 24.02 79.27
CA ILE A 222 -83.46 25.10 79.24
C ILE A 222 -84.85 24.55 79.60
N ALA A 223 -85.23 23.35 79.15
CA ALA A 223 -86.49 22.72 79.53
C ALA A 223 -86.52 22.33 81.02
N GLU A 224 -85.43 21.78 81.56
CA GLU A 224 -85.27 21.49 83.00
C GLU A 224 -85.33 22.76 83.85
N LEU A 225 -84.74 23.87 83.39
CA LEU A 225 -84.85 25.16 84.08
C LEU A 225 -86.27 25.75 84.01
N LYS A 226 -86.99 25.58 82.90
CA LYS A 226 -88.41 25.98 82.80
C LYS A 226 -89.29 25.22 83.78
N THR A 227 -89.22 23.89 83.80
CA THR A 227 -90.05 23.08 84.72
C THR A 227 -89.68 23.32 86.18
N ALA A 228 -88.40 23.60 86.49
CA ALA A 228 -87.99 24.04 87.82
C ALA A 228 -88.59 25.40 88.22
N VAL A 229 -88.63 26.38 87.31
CA VAL A 229 -89.26 27.69 87.53
C VAL A 229 -90.78 27.57 87.67
N GLU A 230 -91.43 26.76 86.84
CA GLU A 230 -92.88 26.48 86.92
C GLU A 230 -93.24 25.80 88.25
N THR A 231 -92.45 24.81 88.69
CA THR A 231 -92.60 24.15 89.99
C THR A 231 -92.38 25.13 91.16
N GLY A 232 -91.37 26.00 91.04
CA GLY A 232 -91.11 27.06 92.02
C GLY A 232 -92.26 28.06 92.12
N ASN A 233 -92.82 28.48 90.99
CA ASN A 233 -93.98 29.38 90.93
C ASN A 233 -95.23 28.72 91.52
N ALA A 234 -95.47 27.43 91.25
CA ALA A 234 -96.58 26.69 91.86
C ALA A 234 -96.43 26.56 93.39
N ALA A 235 -95.22 26.30 93.89
CA ALA A 235 -94.93 26.31 95.32
C ALA A 235 -95.10 27.70 95.93
N LEU A 236 -94.71 28.77 95.22
CA LEU A 236 -94.87 30.14 95.68
C LEU A 236 -96.34 30.58 95.72
N GLN A 237 -97.15 30.20 94.73
CA GLN A 237 -98.61 30.37 94.77
C GLN A 237 -99.26 29.59 95.92
N LYS A 238 -98.79 28.37 96.22
CA LYS A 238 -99.26 27.59 97.37
C LYS A 238 -98.97 28.32 98.69
N VAL A 239 -97.76 28.84 98.86
CA VAL A 239 -97.38 29.68 100.02
C VAL A 239 -98.20 30.98 100.07
N GLU A 240 -98.56 31.59 98.93
CA GLU A 240 -99.50 32.72 98.94
C GLU A 240 -100.93 32.32 99.35
N THR A 241 -101.44 31.14 98.95
CA THR A 241 -102.76 30.68 99.40
C THR A 241 -102.76 30.37 100.90
N GLU A 242 -101.72 29.72 101.41
CA GLU A 242 -101.52 29.49 102.85
C GLU A 242 -101.40 30.81 103.61
N LYS A 243 -100.68 31.81 103.06
CA LYS A 243 -100.58 33.16 103.63
C LYS A 243 -101.94 33.87 103.65
N ARG A 244 -102.75 33.78 102.59
CA ARG A 244 -104.11 34.35 102.55
C ARG A 244 -105.02 33.67 103.58
N GLU A 245 -104.88 32.35 103.77
CA GLU A 245 -105.63 31.59 104.77
C GLU A 245 -105.20 31.93 106.20
N VAL A 246 -103.89 32.07 106.47
CA VAL A 246 -103.38 32.58 107.75
C VAL A 246 -103.86 34.01 108.01
N GLN A 247 -103.85 34.90 107.00
CA GLN A 247 -104.42 36.25 107.14
C GLN A 247 -105.92 36.23 107.44
N LYS A 248 -106.68 35.33 106.82
CA LYS A 248 -108.11 35.13 107.11
C LYS A 248 -108.34 34.61 108.53
N ASN A 249 -107.49 33.71 109.02
CA ASN A 249 -107.55 33.19 110.38
C ASN A 249 -107.14 34.25 111.42
N VAL A 250 -106.13 35.07 111.14
CA VAL A 250 -105.78 36.24 111.97
C VAL A 250 -106.94 37.24 112.01
N ALA A 251 -107.54 37.57 110.86
CA ALA A 251 -108.72 38.44 110.81
C ALA A 251 -109.94 37.86 111.55
N ALA A 252 -110.10 36.53 111.56
CA ALA A 252 -111.12 35.83 112.35
C ALA A 252 -110.84 35.93 113.85
N CYS A 253 -109.61 35.62 114.31
CA CYS A 253 -109.24 35.76 115.72
C CYS A 253 -109.24 37.22 116.20
N GLU A 254 -108.97 38.20 115.32
CA GLU A 254 -109.19 39.61 115.62
C GLU A 254 -110.68 39.97 115.74
N ALA A 255 -111.55 39.37 114.93
CA ALA A 255 -112.99 39.54 115.03
C ALA A 255 -113.55 38.86 116.29
N GLU A 256 -113.01 37.71 116.70
CA GLU A 256 -113.29 37.08 117.99
C GLU A 256 -112.78 37.95 119.15
N LEU A 257 -111.57 38.51 119.08
CA LEU A 257 -111.06 39.44 120.08
C LEU A 257 -111.84 40.75 120.14
N ARG A 258 -112.39 41.23 119.01
CA ARG A 258 -113.34 42.35 119.00
C ARG A 258 -114.65 41.94 119.66
N SER A 259 -115.26 40.81 119.26
CA SER A 259 -116.49 40.30 119.86
C SER A 259 -116.35 39.96 121.36
N LEU A 260 -115.17 39.55 121.83
CA LEU A 260 -114.89 39.32 123.25
C LEU A 260 -114.75 40.63 124.02
N ARG A 261 -114.08 41.65 123.45
CA ARG A 261 -114.02 43.00 124.04
C ARG A 261 -115.41 43.66 124.07
N GLU A 262 -116.19 43.44 123.03
CA GLU A 262 -117.58 43.89 122.89
C GLU A 262 -118.46 43.20 123.95
N LYS A 263 -118.37 41.88 124.12
CA LYS A 263 -119.04 41.12 125.21
C LYS A 263 -118.59 41.53 126.61
N CYS A 264 -117.33 41.89 126.82
CA CYS A 264 -116.88 42.47 128.08
C CYS A 264 -117.54 43.84 128.32
N ALA A 265 -117.64 44.68 127.29
CA ALA A 265 -118.35 45.96 127.38
C ALA A 265 -119.87 45.77 127.58
N GLU A 266 -120.51 44.77 126.96
CA GLU A 266 -121.92 44.39 127.20
C GLU A 266 -122.15 43.92 128.64
N LEU A 267 -121.23 43.13 129.22
CA LEU A 267 -121.33 42.67 130.61
C LEU A 267 -121.16 43.81 131.63
N GLU A 268 -120.42 44.87 131.29
CA GLU A 268 -120.36 46.10 132.10
C GLU A 268 -121.51 47.09 131.78
N GLN A 269 -122.05 47.07 130.55
CA GLN A 269 -123.14 47.92 130.09
C GLN A 269 -124.45 47.16 129.83
N SER A 270 -125.20 47.00 130.92
CA SER A 270 -126.65 46.75 130.97
C SER A 270 -127.13 45.30 130.73
N ARG A 271 -128.24 44.83 131.32
CA ARG A 271 -129.47 45.51 131.81
C ARG A 271 -130.40 46.02 130.68
N ALA A 272 -130.37 45.37 129.51
CA ALA A 272 -131.36 45.49 128.43
C ALA A 272 -131.54 44.16 127.67
N MET A 273 -132.46 44.10 126.70
CA MET A 273 -132.74 42.92 125.84
C MET A 273 -132.43 43.26 124.34
N PRO A 274 -132.87 42.49 123.30
CA PRO A 274 -132.23 41.25 122.81
C PRO A 274 -132.00 41.20 121.26
N SER A 275 -131.48 40.06 120.75
CA SER A 275 -131.74 39.44 119.41
C SER A 275 -130.76 39.59 118.22
N ALA A 276 -130.32 38.41 117.73
CA ALA A 276 -129.99 37.86 116.38
C ALA A 276 -130.48 38.54 115.06
N PRO A 277 -130.10 38.08 113.81
CA PRO A 277 -128.88 37.38 113.28
C PRO A 277 -128.43 37.66 111.78
N ALA A 278 -127.36 36.95 111.29
CA ALA A 278 -127.21 36.26 109.95
C ALA A 278 -126.53 36.84 108.64
N MET A 279 -125.49 36.10 108.14
CA MET A 279 -125.20 35.63 106.72
C MET A 279 -124.66 36.63 105.60
N PRO A 280 -124.37 36.24 104.31
CA PRO A 280 -123.19 35.45 103.79
C PRO A 280 -122.54 35.83 102.38
N SER A 281 -121.46 35.11 101.94
CA SER A 281 -120.90 34.88 100.52
C SER A 281 -120.26 36.04 99.68
N GLY A 282 -119.43 35.88 98.59
CA GLY A 282 -118.62 34.77 97.96
C GLY A 282 -118.02 34.99 96.50
N SER A 283 -116.83 34.40 96.15
CA SER A 283 -116.30 33.93 94.78
C SER A 283 -115.51 34.90 93.75
N PRO A 284 -115.14 34.56 92.44
CA PRO A 284 -113.74 34.23 91.90
C PRO A 284 -113.21 34.66 90.42
N ALA A 285 -111.97 34.24 89.92
CA ALA A 285 -111.54 33.75 88.51
C ALA A 285 -110.35 34.32 87.53
N THR A 286 -109.52 33.43 86.85
CA THR A 286 -108.93 33.24 85.39
C THR A 286 -107.77 33.99 84.51
N ALA A 287 -106.98 33.28 83.58
CA ALA A 287 -106.39 33.57 82.15
C ALA A 287 -104.81 33.55 81.66
N GLU A 288 -104.40 33.43 80.30
CA GLU A 288 -103.07 32.84 79.66
C GLU A 288 -102.11 33.46 78.40
N PRO A 289 -101.66 32.88 77.17
CA PRO A 289 -100.21 32.89 76.52
C PRO A 289 -99.78 32.94 74.91
N SER A 290 -98.45 32.91 74.40
CA SER A 290 -97.76 32.38 73.05
C SER A 290 -96.71 33.18 72.05
N ALA A 291 -95.74 32.58 71.19
CA ALA A 291 -94.84 33.15 70.00
C ALA A 291 -93.65 32.28 69.20
N ASP A 292 -93.07 32.60 67.95
CA ASP A 292 -91.78 32.10 67.15
C ASP A 292 -91.34 32.88 65.75
N ALA A 293 -90.42 32.72 64.67
CA ALA A 293 -89.27 31.86 64.00
C ALA A 293 -88.40 32.45 62.70
N GLU A 294 -87.48 31.70 61.93
CA GLU A 294 -86.75 31.83 60.50
C GLU A 294 -85.29 32.52 60.13
N THR A 295 -84.43 32.51 59.00
CA THR A 295 -84.00 31.77 57.65
C THR A 295 -82.66 32.31 56.82
N ALA A 296 -82.12 31.83 55.60
CA ALA A 296 -80.70 32.05 54.92
C ALA A 296 -80.35 32.04 53.28
N GLY A 297 -79.06 32.03 52.70
CA GLY A 297 -78.57 32.27 51.19
C GLY A 297 -77.19 31.72 50.47
N ASN A 298 -76.64 32.15 49.23
CA ASN A 298 -75.64 31.41 48.23
C ASN A 298 -74.65 32.06 47.05
N THR A 299 -73.53 31.39 46.51
CA THR A 299 -72.68 31.20 45.15
C THR A 299 -72.03 32.15 43.97
N ALA A 300 -70.82 31.87 43.26
CA ALA A 300 -70.33 32.11 41.75
C ALA A 300 -68.75 32.11 41.21
N GLU A 301 -68.34 32.17 39.86
CA GLU A 301 -66.95 31.95 39.11
C GLU A 301 -66.48 32.76 37.76
N ALA A 302 -65.23 32.60 37.07
CA ALA A 302 -64.81 32.79 35.56
C ALA A 302 -63.25 32.77 35.01
N GLN A 303 -62.87 32.90 33.65
CA GLN A 303 -61.55 32.56 32.89
C GLN A 303 -60.95 33.44 31.63
N GLY A 304 -59.79 33.11 30.91
CA GLY A 304 -59.24 33.68 29.56
C GLY A 304 -57.82 33.22 28.91
N ASN A 305 -57.43 33.45 27.58
CA ASN A 305 -56.18 32.94 26.79
C ASN A 305 -55.79 33.54 25.31
N VAL A 306 -54.63 33.19 24.60
CA VAL A 306 -54.31 32.99 23.08
C VAL A 306 -53.13 33.73 22.20
N GLU A 307 -52.46 33.02 21.20
CA GLU A 307 -51.72 33.31 19.84
C GLU A 307 -50.20 33.69 19.44
N THR A 308 -49.75 33.47 18.12
CA THR A 308 -48.35 33.45 17.45
C THR A 308 -48.17 33.69 15.86
N SER A 309 -46.95 33.83 15.18
CA SER A 309 -46.67 33.85 13.63
C SER A 309 -45.20 34.03 12.94
N ASN A 310 -44.97 33.56 11.66
CA ASN A 310 -44.13 33.98 10.41
C ASN A 310 -42.59 33.67 10.03
N GLU A 311 -42.15 33.72 8.69
CA GLU A 311 -40.87 33.11 8.10
C GLU A 311 -39.89 33.80 6.98
N PRO A 312 -39.71 33.50 5.62
CA PRO A 312 -38.38 33.26 4.87
C PRO A 312 -38.00 33.86 3.41
N GLY A 313 -36.77 33.62 2.79
CA GLY A 313 -36.46 33.70 1.28
C GLY A 313 -35.00 33.89 0.60
N LYS A 314 -34.84 33.54 -0.74
CA LYS A 314 -33.80 33.89 -1.85
C LYS A 314 -32.37 33.19 -2.02
N SER A 315 -31.53 33.23 -3.13
CA SER A 315 -31.57 33.45 -4.66
C SER A 315 -30.23 33.12 -5.48
N GLU A 316 -30.11 33.36 -6.84
CA GLU A 316 -29.12 32.82 -7.90
C GLU A 316 -28.38 33.90 -8.84
N PRO A 317 -27.88 33.77 -10.15
CA PRO A 317 -27.16 32.78 -11.09
C PRO A 317 -26.01 33.35 -12.09
N SER A 318 -25.38 32.60 -13.09
CA SER A 318 -24.86 33.04 -14.50
C SER A 318 -23.65 32.32 -15.27
N GLU A 319 -23.47 32.51 -16.64
CA GLU A 319 -22.49 31.91 -17.68
C GLU A 319 -22.06 32.94 -18.82
N PRO A 320 -21.60 32.77 -20.15
CA PRO A 320 -21.13 31.67 -21.10
C PRO A 320 -20.00 31.97 -22.23
N SER A 321 -19.80 31.10 -23.28
CA SER A 321 -19.27 31.29 -24.73
C SER A 321 -17.72 31.26 -25.12
N ALA A 322 -17.15 31.15 -26.38
CA ALA A 322 -17.42 30.57 -27.77
C ALA A 322 -16.19 30.64 -28.83
N PRO A 323 -16.14 29.94 -30.03
CA PRO A 323 -14.96 29.82 -31.00
C PRO A 323 -15.14 30.11 -32.56
N LYS A 324 -14.10 29.98 -33.45
CA LYS A 324 -14.07 30.17 -34.97
C LYS A 324 -12.81 29.57 -35.71
N SER A 325 -12.52 29.66 -37.05
CA SER A 325 -13.19 29.14 -38.30
C SER A 325 -12.48 29.40 -39.72
N ARG A 326 -12.09 28.33 -40.49
CA ARG A 326 -12.05 28.08 -42.00
C ARG A 326 -11.32 28.91 -43.13
N GLU A 327 -10.93 28.19 -44.23
CA GLU A 327 -11.27 28.35 -45.72
C GLU A 327 -10.26 28.69 -46.88
N ASN A 328 -10.52 28.04 -48.05
CA ASN A 328 -10.37 28.40 -49.50
C ASN A 328 -9.18 28.03 -50.44
N GLU A 329 -9.53 27.93 -51.74
CA GLU A 329 -8.78 27.41 -52.92
C GLU A 329 -8.57 28.49 -54.01
N ALA A 330 -7.57 28.38 -54.90
CA ALA A 330 -7.58 29.06 -56.22
C ALA A 330 -6.49 28.59 -57.24
N ASN A 331 -6.88 28.68 -58.52
CA ASN A 331 -6.10 28.87 -59.78
C ASN A 331 -5.07 27.85 -60.29
N ALA A 332 -5.22 27.56 -61.58
CA ALA A 332 -4.26 26.86 -62.43
C ALA A 332 -3.44 27.87 -63.25
N GLU A 333 -2.12 27.72 -63.27
CA GLU A 333 -1.18 28.44 -64.12
C GLU A 333 0.08 27.56 -64.34
N SER A 334 1.14 28.10 -64.97
CA SER A 334 2.43 27.43 -65.23
C SER A 334 2.40 26.10 -66.02
N SER A 335 2.02 26.19 -67.30
CA SER A 335 2.28 25.16 -68.32
C SER A 335 3.79 25.02 -68.68
N VAL A 336 4.63 24.83 -67.68
CA VAL A 336 6.06 24.47 -67.76
C VAL A 336 6.29 23.02 -67.28
N GLY A 337 5.34 22.48 -66.52
CA GLY A 337 5.38 21.18 -65.85
C GLY A 337 5.26 19.94 -66.75
N ASN A 338 6.02 19.84 -67.83
CA ASN A 338 6.22 18.57 -68.57
C ASN A 338 7.69 18.16 -68.78
N SER A 339 8.65 19.02 -68.40
CA SER A 339 10.09 18.71 -68.39
C SER A 339 10.65 18.77 -66.97
N GLU A 340 10.41 19.87 -66.26
CA GLU A 340 10.76 20.00 -64.83
C GLU A 340 9.96 19.03 -63.95
N SER A 341 8.73 18.70 -64.34
CA SER A 341 7.96 17.65 -63.65
C SER A 341 8.57 16.26 -63.80
N SER A 342 9.40 16.00 -64.80
CA SER A 342 10.10 14.72 -64.95
C SER A 342 11.29 14.61 -63.97
N LEU A 343 12.06 15.70 -63.81
CA LEU A 343 13.12 15.78 -62.79
C LEU A 343 12.54 15.86 -61.37
N GLY A 344 11.49 16.65 -61.16
CA GLY A 344 10.75 16.70 -59.90
C GLY A 344 10.09 15.37 -59.54
N ASN A 345 9.63 14.59 -60.53
CA ASN A 345 9.18 13.21 -60.29
C ASN A 345 10.35 12.26 -59.98
N ALA A 346 11.55 12.49 -60.51
CA ALA A 346 12.74 11.71 -60.14
C ALA A 346 13.19 12.02 -58.69
N GLU A 347 13.27 13.29 -58.31
CA GLU A 347 13.58 13.71 -56.93
C GLU A 347 12.49 13.28 -55.94
N SER A 348 11.22 13.41 -56.32
CA SER A 348 10.08 12.90 -55.55
C SER A 348 10.10 11.36 -55.47
N SER A 349 10.55 10.65 -56.51
CA SER A 349 10.75 9.19 -56.46
C SER A 349 11.87 8.79 -55.50
N VAL A 350 12.97 9.54 -55.45
CA VAL A 350 14.04 9.37 -54.44
C VAL A 350 13.51 9.66 -53.03
N GLY A 351 12.81 10.78 -52.83
CA GLY A 351 12.18 11.12 -51.54
C GLY A 351 11.14 10.08 -51.09
N ASN A 352 10.38 9.51 -52.03
CA ASN A 352 9.45 8.40 -51.76
C ASN A 352 10.19 7.09 -51.45
N ALA A 353 11.35 6.83 -52.06
CA ALA A 353 12.19 5.69 -51.74
C ALA A 353 12.82 5.83 -50.34
N ASP A 354 13.31 7.02 -49.98
CA ASP A 354 13.80 7.30 -48.63
C ASP A 354 12.67 7.24 -47.58
N ALA A 355 11.46 7.73 -47.91
CA ALA A 355 10.29 7.56 -47.07
C ALA A 355 9.89 6.08 -46.90
N ALA A 356 9.98 5.27 -47.96
CA ALA A 356 9.74 3.83 -47.89
C ALA A 356 10.81 3.09 -47.06
N LEU A 357 12.09 3.49 -47.17
CA LEU A 357 13.18 2.97 -46.34
C LEU A 357 13.01 3.37 -44.87
N ALA A 358 12.60 4.61 -44.58
CA ALA A 358 12.26 5.06 -43.24
C ALA A 358 11.06 4.29 -42.66
N ALA A 359 10.02 4.05 -43.46
CA ALA A 359 8.87 3.22 -43.06
C ALA A 359 9.25 1.76 -42.81
N MET A 360 10.19 1.19 -43.57
CA MET A 360 10.71 -0.16 -43.33
C MET A 360 11.62 -0.25 -42.09
N ARG A 361 12.47 0.74 -41.84
CA ARG A 361 13.27 0.84 -40.59
C ARG A 361 12.35 0.91 -39.37
N LYS A 362 11.36 1.81 -39.39
CA LYS A 362 10.36 1.93 -38.32
C LYS A 362 9.62 0.61 -38.06
N ARG A 363 9.22 -0.13 -39.10
CA ARG A 363 8.58 -1.46 -38.94
C ARG A 363 9.53 -2.51 -38.38
N ALA A 364 10.82 -2.47 -38.71
CA ALA A 364 11.81 -3.36 -38.12
C ALA A 364 12.04 -3.05 -36.63
N GLU A 365 12.10 -1.77 -36.27
CA GLU A 365 12.19 -1.30 -34.88
C GLU A 365 10.95 -1.68 -34.05
N GLU A 366 9.74 -1.54 -34.63
CA GLU A 366 8.47 -2.00 -34.04
C GLU A 366 8.44 -3.52 -33.84
N ALA A 367 8.91 -4.30 -34.82
CA ALA A 367 9.00 -5.75 -34.73
C ALA A 367 10.03 -6.23 -33.68
N GLU A 368 11.21 -5.62 -33.63
CA GLU A 368 12.19 -5.88 -32.58
C GLU A 368 11.66 -5.51 -31.19
N ALA A 369 10.92 -4.41 -31.06
CA ALA A 369 10.33 -4.00 -29.80
C ALA A 369 9.32 -5.03 -29.26
N GLU A 370 8.44 -5.58 -30.10
CA GLU A 370 7.49 -6.59 -29.65
C GLU A 370 8.15 -7.95 -29.36
N VAL A 371 9.17 -8.37 -30.14
CA VAL A 371 9.96 -9.58 -29.81
C VAL A 371 10.65 -9.43 -28.45
N ARG A 372 11.25 -8.27 -28.17
CA ARG A 372 11.85 -7.94 -26.87
C ARG A 372 10.80 -7.99 -25.74
N ARG A 373 9.61 -7.43 -25.96
CA ARG A 373 8.48 -7.42 -24.99
C ARG A 373 7.93 -8.82 -24.70
N VAL A 374 7.84 -9.69 -25.70
CA VAL A 374 7.39 -11.09 -25.56
C VAL A 374 8.41 -11.93 -24.78
N LEU A 375 9.71 -11.72 -24.99
CA LEU A 375 10.76 -12.42 -24.23
C LEU A 375 10.76 -12.00 -22.75
N GLU A 376 10.65 -10.69 -22.46
CA GLU A 376 10.50 -10.17 -21.09
C GLU A 376 9.25 -10.75 -20.38
N ALA A 377 8.10 -10.80 -21.08
CA ALA A 377 6.90 -11.42 -20.57
C ALA A 377 7.10 -12.92 -20.25
N LEU A 378 7.74 -13.68 -21.14
CA LEU A 378 8.02 -15.10 -20.94
C LEU A 378 9.01 -15.38 -19.79
N GLU A 379 9.94 -14.47 -19.50
CA GLU A 379 10.87 -14.62 -18.37
C GLU A 379 10.20 -14.28 -17.04
N SER A 380 9.42 -13.19 -16.99
CA SER A 380 8.62 -12.85 -15.81
C SER A 380 7.61 -13.94 -15.44
N GLU A 381 6.91 -14.52 -16.42
CA GLU A 381 5.96 -15.62 -16.17
C GLU A 381 6.68 -16.89 -15.66
N LYS A 382 7.87 -17.21 -16.19
CA LYS A 382 8.69 -18.33 -15.70
C LYS A 382 9.10 -18.14 -14.25
N GLU A 383 9.50 -16.95 -13.83
CA GLU A 383 9.88 -16.71 -12.43
C GLU A 383 8.66 -16.62 -11.51
N GLN A 384 7.54 -16.05 -11.95
CA GLN A 384 6.26 -16.13 -11.22
C GLN A 384 5.87 -17.59 -10.96
N ARG A 385 5.88 -18.46 -11.99
CA ARG A 385 5.60 -19.90 -11.84
C ARG A 385 6.59 -20.60 -10.89
N LYS A 386 7.87 -20.19 -10.86
CA LYS A 386 8.83 -20.69 -9.85
C LYS A 386 8.48 -20.22 -8.44
N GLN A 387 8.08 -18.96 -8.26
CA GLN A 387 7.72 -18.40 -6.96
C GLN A 387 6.41 -19.01 -6.42
N GLU A 388 5.38 -19.13 -7.24
CA GLU A 388 4.15 -19.83 -6.91
C GLU A 388 4.42 -21.30 -6.56
N SER A 389 5.34 -21.98 -7.25
CA SER A 389 5.77 -23.34 -6.92
C SER A 389 6.45 -23.41 -5.54
N LYS A 390 7.39 -22.50 -5.22
CA LYS A 390 8.01 -22.40 -3.89
C LYS A 390 6.96 -22.17 -2.81
N GLU A 391 6.08 -21.19 -2.99
CA GLU A 391 5.01 -20.92 -2.03
C GLU A 391 4.05 -22.09 -1.87
N ASN A 392 3.70 -22.80 -2.94
CA ASN A 392 2.81 -23.95 -2.86
C ASN A 392 3.51 -25.14 -2.18
N GLN A 393 4.82 -25.32 -2.36
CA GLN A 393 5.62 -26.26 -1.56
C GLN A 393 5.65 -25.85 -0.07
N GLU A 394 5.81 -24.57 0.26
CA GLU A 394 5.74 -24.07 1.64
C GLU A 394 4.35 -24.22 2.26
N LYS A 395 3.27 -23.93 1.51
CA LYS A 395 1.88 -24.17 1.92
C LYS A 395 1.66 -25.66 2.17
N ILE A 396 2.15 -26.54 1.30
CA ILE A 396 2.12 -28.01 1.49
C ILE A 396 2.95 -28.45 2.71
N LEU A 397 4.13 -27.88 2.95
CA LEU A 397 4.96 -28.21 4.12
C LEU A 397 4.32 -27.69 5.43
N SER A 398 3.69 -26.52 5.39
CA SER A 398 2.92 -25.94 6.50
C SER A 398 1.69 -26.79 6.81
N LEU A 399 0.94 -27.22 5.79
CA LEU A 399 -0.18 -28.15 5.93
C LEU A 399 0.28 -29.53 6.42
N LYS A 400 1.39 -30.09 5.90
CA LYS A 400 1.99 -31.33 6.43
C LYS A 400 2.37 -31.17 7.91
N LYS A 401 3.02 -30.07 8.31
CA LYS A 401 3.33 -29.75 9.71
C LYS A 401 2.06 -29.63 10.57
N LYS A 402 0.98 -29.02 10.06
CA LYS A 402 -0.33 -28.95 10.73
C LYS A 402 -0.99 -30.33 10.86
N CYS A 403 -1.02 -31.13 9.80
CA CYS A 403 -1.56 -32.49 9.82
C CYS A 403 -0.76 -33.42 10.74
N ILE A 404 0.57 -33.27 10.83
CA ILE A 404 1.40 -33.98 11.82
C ILE A 404 1.01 -33.53 13.23
N LYS A 405 0.94 -32.21 13.51
CA LYS A 405 0.48 -31.71 14.82
C LYS A 405 -0.92 -32.20 15.19
N LEU A 406 -1.87 -32.19 14.25
CA LEU A 406 -3.23 -32.70 14.45
C LEU A 406 -3.26 -34.21 14.64
N LYS A 407 -2.43 -34.99 13.93
CA LYS A 407 -2.27 -36.42 14.14
C LYS A 407 -1.68 -36.72 15.52
N THR A 408 -0.66 -35.97 15.95
CA THR A 408 -0.06 -36.07 17.29
C THR A 408 -1.03 -35.63 18.39
N LEU A 409 -1.90 -34.64 18.14
CA LEU A 409 -2.97 -34.27 19.07
C LEU A 409 -4.07 -35.35 19.11
N ALA A 410 -4.45 -35.92 17.97
CA ALA A 410 -5.45 -36.99 17.90
C ALA A 410 -4.96 -38.30 18.52
N THR A 411 -3.68 -38.68 18.36
CA THR A 411 -3.10 -39.78 19.14
C THR A 411 -3.06 -39.39 20.61
N LYS A 412 -2.52 -38.21 20.98
CA LYS A 412 -2.52 -37.77 22.38
C LYS A 412 -3.91 -37.75 23.02
N MET A 413 -4.98 -37.43 22.30
CA MET A 413 -6.36 -37.49 22.82
C MET A 413 -6.91 -38.92 22.88
N LYS A 414 -6.47 -39.82 22.00
CA LYS A 414 -6.76 -41.26 22.09
C LYS A 414 -5.98 -41.94 23.22
N ASP A 415 -4.80 -41.42 23.55
CA ASP A 415 -3.95 -41.86 24.65
C ASP A 415 -4.38 -41.22 25.99
N ALA A 416 -4.90 -39.98 25.97
CA ALA A 416 -5.22 -39.17 27.15
C ALA A 416 -6.70 -39.25 27.59
N SER A 417 -7.17 -40.48 27.80
CA SER A 417 -8.26 -40.79 28.75
C SER A 417 -9.69 -40.36 28.35
N PRO A 418 -10.75 -40.88 29.00
CA PRO A 418 -10.77 -41.58 30.30
C PRO A 418 -10.51 -43.10 30.20
N VAL A 419 -9.39 -43.54 30.78
CA VAL A 419 -9.36 -44.74 31.63
C VAL A 419 -9.49 -44.26 33.07
N GLU A 420 -10.27 -44.98 33.87
CA GLU A 420 -10.69 -44.56 35.20
C GLU A 420 -9.55 -44.60 36.24
N HIS A 421 -9.47 -43.60 37.13
CA HIS A 421 -9.62 -43.74 38.60
C HIS A 421 -8.86 -42.69 39.44
N LYS A 422 -9.61 -42.12 40.41
CA LYS A 422 -9.25 -41.81 41.82
C LYS A 422 -8.01 -40.96 42.17
N SER A 423 -8.24 -40.03 43.11
CA SER A 423 -7.32 -39.52 44.16
C SER A 423 -6.07 -38.69 43.75
N LYS A 424 -5.50 -37.79 44.58
CA LYS A 424 -5.95 -36.92 45.71
C LYS A 424 -4.75 -36.02 46.09
N GLU A 425 -4.97 -34.83 46.68
CA GLU A 425 -3.94 -34.00 47.38
C GLU A 425 -2.72 -33.51 46.53
N ALA A 426 -1.85 -32.57 46.95
CA ALA A 426 -2.05 -31.30 47.68
C ALA A 426 -0.81 -30.35 47.56
N SER A 427 -1.06 -29.02 47.64
CA SER A 427 -0.17 -27.96 48.17
C SER A 427 1.17 -27.50 47.51
N ASN A 428 1.35 -26.16 47.52
CA ASN A 428 2.55 -25.35 47.87
C ASN A 428 3.58 -24.75 46.87
N SER A 429 3.72 -23.42 47.04
CA SER A 429 4.92 -22.53 47.06
C SER A 429 5.84 -22.27 45.83
N THR A 430 5.63 -21.07 45.28
CA THR A 430 6.56 -20.00 44.82
C THR A 430 7.86 -19.76 45.68
N PRO A 431 8.80 -18.86 45.29
CA PRO A 431 9.39 -18.50 43.98
C PRO A 431 10.93 -18.23 44.05
N SER A 432 11.49 -17.27 43.27
CA SER A 432 12.87 -16.70 43.34
C SER A 432 13.99 -17.58 42.68
N THR A 433 15.16 -17.10 42.21
CA THR A 433 15.80 -15.76 42.26
C THR A 433 16.63 -15.45 40.98
N GLU A 434 16.85 -14.14 40.81
CA GLU A 434 17.78 -13.30 40.02
C GLU A 434 19.27 -13.74 39.84
N HIS A 435 20.11 -12.84 39.28
CA HIS A 435 21.58 -12.85 39.06
C HIS A 435 22.10 -13.46 37.73
N LYS A 436 23.34 -13.19 37.24
CA LYS A 436 24.09 -11.93 36.97
C LYS A 436 25.50 -12.30 36.43
N LYS A 437 25.97 -11.61 35.37
CA LYS A 437 27.38 -11.36 34.93
C LYS A 437 28.49 -12.44 35.08
N LYS A 438 29.11 -12.82 33.95
CA LYS A 438 30.58 -12.79 33.64
C LYS A 438 30.77 -13.25 32.18
N THR A 439 31.47 -12.62 31.25
CA THR A 439 32.86 -12.12 31.16
C THR A 439 33.96 -13.09 31.60
N LEU A 440 34.61 -13.74 30.61
CA LEU A 440 36.06 -13.91 30.58
C LEU A 440 36.55 -14.03 29.11
N GLN A 441 37.75 -13.50 28.83
CA GLN A 441 38.49 -13.79 27.60
C GLN A 441 39.33 -15.06 27.80
N LYS A 442 39.64 -15.80 26.72
CA LYS A 442 40.94 -16.48 26.64
C LYS A 442 41.45 -16.60 25.20
N THR A 443 42.74 -16.38 25.05
CA THR A 443 43.52 -16.46 23.81
C THR A 443 43.96 -17.90 23.51
N GLY A 444 44.16 -18.23 22.23
CA GLY A 444 44.77 -19.50 21.82
C GLY A 444 44.78 -19.71 20.30
N LYS A 445 45.97 -19.57 19.68
CA LYS A 445 46.30 -20.02 18.33
C LYS A 445 47.67 -20.72 18.42
N PRO A 446 47.77 -21.99 18.01
CA PRO A 446 48.42 -22.37 16.75
C PRO A 446 47.37 -22.95 15.75
N ALA A 447 47.55 -23.00 14.43
CA ALA A 447 48.74 -23.13 13.58
C ALA A 447 49.35 -24.56 13.56
N SER A 448 48.76 -25.42 12.72
CA SER A 448 49.37 -26.61 12.11
C SER A 448 48.61 -26.94 10.83
N ASP A 449 49.31 -27.37 9.80
CA ASP A 449 48.77 -27.61 8.46
C ASP A 449 48.00 -28.93 8.35
N SER A 450 47.04 -28.98 7.42
CA SER A 450 46.69 -30.21 6.70
C SER A 450 46.03 -29.83 5.38
N ASP A 451 46.63 -30.25 4.27
CA ASP A 451 46.01 -30.23 2.96
C ASP A 451 44.79 -31.18 2.87
N SER A 452 44.12 -31.09 1.71
CA SER A 452 42.96 -31.87 1.26
C SER A 452 41.61 -31.50 1.88
N ASP A 453 40.95 -30.49 1.30
CA ASP A 453 39.52 -30.62 1.08
C ASP A 453 39.08 -30.05 -0.28
N LEU A 454 38.04 -30.68 -0.79
CA LEU A 454 37.63 -30.79 -2.19
C LEU A 454 37.17 -29.47 -2.84
N SER A 455 37.36 -29.41 -4.15
CA SER A 455 36.75 -28.43 -5.04
C SER A 455 35.23 -28.29 -4.83
N ASN A 456 34.78 -27.11 -4.45
CA ASN A 456 33.39 -26.69 -4.66
C ASN A 456 33.36 -25.19 -4.97
N GLU A 457 33.00 -24.83 -6.20
CA GLU A 457 33.29 -23.51 -6.76
C GLU A 457 32.30 -22.43 -6.30
N SER A 458 32.81 -21.55 -5.44
CA SER A 458 32.60 -20.09 -5.51
C SER A 458 31.18 -19.57 -5.83
N TRP A 459 30.22 -19.77 -4.93
CA TRP A 459 29.07 -18.84 -4.80
C TRP A 459 29.48 -17.57 -4.04
N ASN A 460 30.43 -16.82 -4.61
CA ASN A 460 31.10 -15.72 -3.93
C ASN A 460 30.37 -14.37 -4.14
N LEU A 461 29.19 -14.23 -3.53
CA LEU A 461 28.42 -12.97 -3.49
C LEU A 461 28.80 -12.14 -2.24
N SER A 462 30.03 -11.64 -2.20
CA SER A 462 30.50 -10.69 -1.20
C SER A 462 29.92 -9.29 -1.45
N PHE A 463 28.75 -9.04 -0.85
CA PHE A 463 28.17 -7.70 -0.75
C PHE A 463 29.05 -6.78 0.15
N VAL A 464 28.77 -5.47 0.10
CA VAL A 464 29.40 -4.38 0.90
C VAL A 464 30.77 -3.90 0.44
N SER A 465 30.77 -2.73 -0.22
CA SER A 465 31.52 -1.57 0.31
C SER A 465 30.89 -0.26 -0.17
N CYS A 466 30.36 0.53 0.76
CA CYS A 466 29.94 1.92 0.49
C CYS A 466 31.05 2.87 0.95
N ASN A 467 31.56 3.76 0.10
CA ASN A 467 32.14 5.01 0.59
C ASN A 467 32.29 6.15 -0.44
N LYS A 468 31.91 7.33 0.02
CA LYS A 468 32.52 8.67 -0.19
C LYS A 468 32.75 9.24 -1.61
N HIS A 469 31.93 10.26 -1.84
CA HIS A 469 32.36 11.64 -2.14
C HIS A 469 33.13 11.94 -3.43
N SER A 470 32.47 12.69 -4.31
CA SER A 470 33.06 13.88 -4.92
C SER A 470 32.08 15.06 -4.83
N LYS A 471 32.54 16.17 -4.24
CA LYS A 471 32.04 17.52 -4.52
C LYS A 471 33.11 18.20 -5.38
N THR A 472 32.71 18.88 -6.45
CA THR A 472 33.33 20.10 -7.03
C THR A 472 32.79 20.34 -8.46
N PRO A 473 32.87 21.58 -8.97
CA PRO A 473 33.01 22.86 -8.26
C PRO A 473 31.64 23.39 -7.82
#